data_AF-A0A1C7M615-F1
#
_entry.id   AF-A0A1C7M615-F1
#
_cell.length_a   1.000
_cell.length_b   1.000
_cell.length_c   1.000
_cell.angle_alpha   90.00
_cell.angle_beta   90.00
_cell.angle_gamma   90.00
#
_symmetry.space_group_name_H-M   'P 1'
#
loop_
_entity.id
_entity.type
_entity.pdbx_description
1 polymer ?
#
loop_
_entity_poly.entity_id
_entity_poly.type
_entity_poly.pdbx_seq_one_letter_code
_entity_poly.pdbx_strand_id
1 'polypeptide(L)'
;MEVETTRAVPLVETPPHDFTLAFILTVNSRETHSPVHSNMLGALVNRPNHVVEKQKLVQASTAPIYYRLPHSRLYVNTYFSLFALGALGSLYGAFSLIRGKPKTE
;
A
#
# COMPACT_ATOMS: atom_id res chain seq x y z
N MET A 1 -14.07 -42.65 18.97
CA MET A 1 -13.38 -41.65 19.81
C MET A 1 -12.45 -40.87 18.90
N GLU A 2 -12.76 -39.60 18.73
CA GLU A 2 -12.04 -38.55 17.99
C GLU A 2 -10.56 -38.48 18.41
N VAL A 3 -9.60 -38.46 17.48
CA VAL A 3 -9.07 -37.30 16.74
C VAL A 3 -8.39 -36.29 17.66
N GLU A 4 -7.06 -36.19 17.58
CA GLU A 4 -6.41 -34.92 17.22
C GLU A 4 -4.96 -35.14 16.76
N THR A 5 -4.76 -34.86 15.47
CA THR A 5 -3.45 -34.74 14.81
C THR A 5 -2.95 -33.32 15.07
N THR A 6 -2.03 -33.16 16.02
CA THR A 6 -1.33 -31.90 16.25
C THR A 6 -0.30 -31.67 15.15
N ARG A 7 -0.70 -30.92 14.11
CA ARG A 7 0.20 -30.39 13.10
C ARG A 7 1.17 -29.40 13.77
N ALA A 8 2.46 -29.67 13.68
CA ALA A 8 3.50 -28.72 14.06
C ALA A 8 3.40 -27.47 13.16
N VAL A 9 3.06 -26.34 13.78
CA VAL A 9 3.14 -25.01 13.17
C VAL A 9 4.63 -24.64 13.09
N PRO A 10 5.18 -24.28 11.92
CA PRO A 10 6.58 -23.86 11.86
C PRO A 10 6.74 -22.56 12.66
N LEU A 11 7.62 -22.59 13.66
CA LEU A 11 8.07 -21.40 14.37
C LEU A 11 8.72 -20.47 13.34
N VAL A 12 8.03 -19.40 12.98
CA VAL A 12 8.65 -18.23 12.38
C VAL A 12 9.57 -17.67 13.45
N GLU A 13 10.87 -17.93 13.33
CA GLU A 13 11.90 -17.34 14.19
C GLU A 13 11.79 -15.82 14.10
N THR A 14 11.20 -15.20 15.12
CA THR A 14 11.23 -13.75 15.28
C THR A 14 12.68 -13.33 15.40
N PRO A 15 13.20 -12.43 14.54
CA PRO A 15 14.58 -12.00 14.63
C PRO A 15 14.83 -11.39 16.03
N PRO A 16 16.03 -11.59 16.61
CA PRO A 16 16.35 -11.05 17.92
C PRO A 16 16.12 -9.54 17.92
N HIS A 17 15.55 -9.02 19.01
CA HIS A 17 15.18 -7.60 19.16
C HIS A 17 16.33 -6.64 18.82
N ASP A 18 17.57 -7.10 18.97
CA ASP A 18 18.80 -6.40 18.60
C ASP A 18 18.89 -6.07 17.11
N PHE A 19 18.45 -6.96 16.23
CA PHE A 19 18.51 -6.73 14.77
C PHE A 19 17.47 -5.71 14.32
N THR A 20 16.30 -5.70 14.97
CA THR A 20 15.22 -4.75 14.68
C THR A 20 15.64 -3.33 15.08
N LEU A 21 16.25 -3.19 16.25
CA LEU A 21 16.79 -1.90 16.71
C LEU A 21 18.00 -1.47 15.89
N ALA A 22 18.91 -2.39 15.55
CA ALA A 22 20.07 -2.08 14.71
C ALA A 22 19.66 -1.62 13.30
N PHE A 23 18.64 -2.24 12.69
CA PHE A 23 18.12 -1.81 11.40
C PHE A 23 17.44 -0.44 11.49
N ILE A 24 16.60 -0.22 12.51
CA ILE A 24 15.95 1.08 12.74
C ILE A 24 16.99 2.18 12.99
N LEU A 25 18.01 1.93 13.81
CA LEU A 25 19.08 2.88 14.12
C LEU A 25 19.97 3.16 12.89
N THR A 26 20.29 2.13 12.11
CA THR A 26 21.12 2.27 10.90
C THR A 26 20.40 3.07 9.81
N VAL A 27 19.09 2.88 9.65
CA VAL A 27 18.27 3.68 8.72
C VAL A 27 18.17 5.14 9.19
N ASN A 28 18.13 5.38 10.50
CA ASN A 28 18.01 6.74 11.06
C ASN A 28 19.34 7.53 11.02
N SER A 29 20.49 6.86 10.96
CA SER A 29 21.83 7.49 11.09
C SER A 29 22.45 7.97 9.76
N ARG A 30 21.79 7.76 8.61
CA ARG A 30 22.34 8.05 7.27
C ARG A 30 22.07 9.45 6.72
N GLU A 31 21.54 10.41 7.49
CA GLU A 31 21.11 11.72 6.96
C GLU A 31 21.95 12.96 7.34
N THR A 32 23.03 12.85 8.12
CA THR A 32 23.62 14.05 8.76
C THR A 32 24.94 14.61 8.21
N HIS A 33 25.39 14.26 7.00
CA HIS A 33 26.61 14.90 6.44
C HIS A 33 26.54 15.24 4.96
N SER A 34 26.16 16.49 4.66
CA SER A 34 26.54 17.19 3.44
C SER A 34 26.80 18.68 3.75
N PRO A 35 27.98 19.26 3.39
CA PRO A 35 28.28 20.67 3.62
C PRO A 35 27.45 21.54 2.67
N VAL A 36 26.51 22.29 3.25
CA VAL A 36 25.51 23.10 2.55
C VAL A 36 26.16 24.32 1.90
N HIS A 37 26.37 24.31 0.58
CA HIS A 37 26.40 25.55 -0.20
C HIS A 37 24.96 26.04 -0.36
N SER A 38 24.68 27.21 0.20
CA SER A 38 23.39 27.89 0.24
C SER A 38 22.93 28.30 -1.16
N ASN A 39 22.30 27.38 -1.87
CA ASN A 39 21.43 27.71 -2.99
C ASN A 39 20.00 27.30 -2.61
N MET A 40 19.01 28.09 -3.04
CA MET A 40 17.55 27.90 -2.86
C MET A 40 17.07 26.44 -3.03
N LEU A 41 17.85 25.61 -3.73
CA LEU A 41 17.69 24.16 -3.87
C LEU A 41 17.72 23.40 -2.54
N GLY A 42 18.43 23.86 -1.51
CA GLY A 42 18.47 23.20 -0.20
C GLY A 42 17.09 23.12 0.47
N ALA A 43 16.22 24.11 0.27
CA ALA A 43 14.85 24.08 0.78
C ALA A 43 13.91 23.18 -0.06
N LEU A 44 14.20 23.00 -1.35
CA LEU A 44 13.50 22.02 -2.21
C LEU A 44 13.97 20.58 -1.97
N VAL A 45 15.25 20.40 -1.61
CA VAL A 45 15.90 19.10 -1.45
C VAL A 45 15.80 18.59 -0.01
N ASN A 46 15.73 19.47 1.00
CA ASN A 46 15.57 19.11 2.40
C ASN A 46 14.10 18.82 2.75
N ARG A 47 13.56 17.75 2.17
CA ARG A 47 12.24 17.25 2.54
C ARG A 47 12.38 16.51 3.88
N PRO A 48 11.61 16.87 4.92
CA PRO A 48 11.67 16.15 6.19
C PRO A 48 11.41 14.66 6.01
N ASN A 49 12.28 13.84 6.59
CA ASN A 49 12.15 12.39 6.57
C ASN A 49 11.01 11.94 7.50
N HIS A 50 9.95 11.38 6.91
CA HIS A 50 8.80 10.84 7.64
C HIS A 50 8.73 9.30 7.57
N VAL A 51 9.79 8.62 7.13
CA VAL A 51 9.79 7.17 6.92
C VAL A 51 9.46 6.41 8.20
N VAL A 52 10.07 6.78 9.33
CA VAL A 52 9.82 6.14 10.63
C VAL A 52 8.38 6.32 11.11
N GLU A 53 7.80 7.52 10.89
CA GLU A 53 6.39 7.77 11.21
C GLU A 53 5.47 6.89 10.37
N LYS A 54 5.72 6.79 9.06
CA LYS A 54 4.92 5.93 8.17
C LYS A 54 5.11 4.45 8.48
N GLN A 55 6.31 4.01 8.85
CA GLN A 55 6.57 2.63 9.30
C GLN A 55 5.75 2.29 10.53
N LYS A 56 5.76 3.15 11.57
CA LYS A 56 4.93 2.97 12.77
C LYS A 56 3.45 2.91 12.42
N LEU A 57 2.97 3.82 11.56
CA LEU A 57 1.56 3.86 11.13
C LEU A 57 1.14 2.57 10.41
N VAL A 58 1.95 2.09 9.46
CA VAL A 58 1.65 0.89 8.66
C VAL A 58 1.78 -0.39 9.48
N GLN A 59 2.73 -0.44 10.42
CA GLN A 59 2.96 -1.60 11.30
C GLN A 59 1.94 -1.68 12.44
N ALA A 60 1.36 -0.55 12.87
CA ALA A 60 0.33 -0.53 13.91
C ALA A 60 -1.04 -1.06 13.44
N SER A 61 -1.28 -1.15 12.12
CA SER A 61 -2.57 -1.54 11.56
C SER A 61 -2.59 -2.97 11.04
N THR A 62 -3.58 -3.75 11.48
CA THR A 62 -3.89 -5.10 10.95
C THR A 62 -4.75 -5.05 9.69
N ALA A 63 -5.11 -3.86 9.21
CA ALA A 63 -5.90 -3.72 7.99
C ALA A 63 -5.16 -4.32 6.77
N PRO A 64 -5.90 -4.74 5.72
CA PRO A 64 -5.29 -5.14 4.46
C PRO A 64 -4.36 -4.03 3.93
N ILE A 65 -3.24 -4.41 3.30
CA ILE A 65 -2.15 -3.49 2.92
C ILE A 65 -2.66 -2.25 2.15
N TYR A 66 -3.61 -2.46 1.24
CA TYR A 66 -4.23 -1.40 0.43
C TYR A 66 -5.16 -0.44 1.21
N TYR A 67 -5.50 -0.76 2.46
CA TYR A 67 -6.31 0.08 3.35
C TYR A 67 -5.54 0.63 4.57
N ARG A 68 -4.23 0.38 4.69
CA ARG A 68 -3.47 0.76 5.90
C ARG A 68 -3.23 2.25 6.04
N LEU A 69 -3.18 3.00 4.95
CA LEU A 69 -2.95 4.45 5.00
C LEU A 69 -4.28 5.20 5.10
N PRO A 70 -4.33 6.34 5.82
CA PRO A 70 -5.56 7.10 5.99
C PRO A 70 -6.18 7.55 4.65
N HIS A 71 -5.34 7.89 3.67
CA HIS A 71 -5.81 8.34 2.34
C HIS A 71 -6.08 7.18 1.36
N SER A 72 -5.75 5.94 1.71
CA SER A 72 -5.86 4.84 0.75
C SER A 72 -7.32 4.46 0.47
N ARG A 73 -8.24 4.73 1.40
CA ARG A 73 -9.68 4.57 1.16
C ARG A 73 -10.18 5.38 -0.03
N LEU A 74 -9.73 6.63 -0.17
CA LEU A 74 -10.12 7.48 -1.28
C LEU A 74 -9.63 6.87 -2.61
N TYR A 75 -8.34 6.52 -2.70
CA TYR A 75 -7.76 5.95 -3.92
C TYR A 75 -8.42 4.64 -4.33
N VAL A 76 -8.59 3.72 -3.38
CA VAL A 76 -9.17 2.40 -3.65
C VAL A 76 -10.64 2.54 -4.06
N ASN A 77 -11.42 3.38 -3.38
CA ASN A 77 -12.81 3.60 -3.74
C ASN A 77 -12.94 4.23 -5.13
N THR A 78 -12.16 5.27 -5.43
CA THR A 78 -12.18 5.90 -6.76
C THR A 78 -11.80 4.93 -7.87
N TYR A 79 -10.78 4.10 -7.65
CA TYR A 79 -10.40 3.05 -8.59
C TYR A 79 -11.55 2.08 -8.86
N PHE A 80 -12.18 1.54 -7.81
CA PHE A 80 -13.29 0.60 -7.96
C PHE A 80 -14.52 1.24 -8.62
N SER A 81 -14.83 2.50 -8.33
CA SER A 81 -15.93 3.21 -8.97
C SER A 81 -15.70 3.36 -10.48
N LEU A 82 -14.52 3.81 -10.89
CA LEU A 82 -14.19 3.96 -12.32
C LEU A 82 -14.15 2.61 -13.03
N PHE A 83 -13.56 1.60 -12.39
CA PHE A 83 -13.52 0.25 -12.92
C PHE A 83 -14.93 -0.32 -13.12
N ALA A 84 -15.80 -0.22 -12.12
CA ALA A 84 -17.18 -0.71 -12.21
C ALA A 84 -17.97 -0.02 -13.32
N LEU A 85 -17.83 1.30 -13.45
CA LEU A 85 -18.46 2.05 -14.54
C LEU A 85 -17.97 1.59 -15.91
N GLY A 86 -16.65 1.41 -16.08
CA GLY A 86 -16.07 0.89 -17.32
C GLY A 86 -16.51 -0.54 -17.64
N ALA A 87 -16.55 -1.42 -16.64
CA ALA A 87 -16.99 -2.80 -16.79
C ALA A 87 -18.48 -2.88 -17.18
N LEU A 88 -19.35 -2.10 -16.52
CA LEU A 88 -20.77 -2.03 -16.86
C LEU A 88 -20.99 -1.45 -18.26
N GLY A 89 -20.25 -0.41 -18.64
CA GLY A 89 -20.29 0.14 -20.00
C GLY A 89 -19.87 -0.88 -21.06
N SER A 90 -18.82 -1.66 -20.78
CA SER A 90 -18.34 -2.72 -21.67
C SER A 90 -19.36 -3.85 -21.81
N LEU A 91 -19.96 -4.29 -20.69
CA LEU A 91 -21.01 -5.32 -20.68
C LEU A 91 -22.27 -4.84 -21.40
N TYR A 92 -22.67 -3.58 -21.20
CA TYR A 92 -23.80 -2.97 -21.91
C TYR A 92 -23.52 -2.89 -23.42
N GLY A 93 -22.32 -2.47 -23.81
CA GLY A 93 -21.88 -2.47 -25.20
C GLY A 93 -21.96 -3.86 -25.83
N ALA A 94 -21.40 -4.87 -25.18
CA ALA A 94 -21.49 -6.26 -25.62
C ALA A 94 -22.94 -6.75 -25.73
N PHE A 95 -23.78 -6.44 -24.75
CA PHE A 95 -25.21 -6.77 -24.77
C PHE A 95 -25.95 -6.10 -25.94
N SER A 96 -25.65 -4.83 -26.21
CA SER A 96 -26.24 -4.09 -27.34
C SER A 96 -25.81 -4.66 -28.70
N LEU A 97 -24.58 -5.17 -28.80
CA LEU A 97 -24.07 -5.83 -30.02
C LEU A 97 -24.79 -7.16 -30.26
N ILE A 98 -25.04 -7.94 -29.20
CA ILE A 98 -25.78 -9.22 -29.30
C ILE A 98 -27.25 -8.98 -29.67
N ARG A 99 -27.90 -7.98 -29.05
CA ARG A 99 -29.32 -7.72 -29.26
C ARG A 99 -29.63 -7.09 -30.62
N GLY A 100 -28.63 -6.50 -31.26
CA GLY A 100 -28.76 -5.79 -32.54
C GLY A 100 -29.42 -4.43 -32.39
N LYS A 101 -29.17 -3.53 -33.36
CA LYS A 101 -29.83 -2.22 -33.44
C LYS A 101 -31.25 -2.39 -34.00
N PRO A 102 -32.29 -1.75 -33.43
CA PRO A 102 -33.57 -1.65 -34.14
C PRO A 102 -33.33 -0.86 -35.43
N LYS A 103 -33.78 -1.41 -36.57
CA LYS A 103 -33.80 -0.66 -37.83
C LYS A 103 -34.81 0.46 -37.69
N THR A 104 -34.33 1.70 -37.67
CA THR A 104 -35.18 2.87 -37.96
C THR A 104 -35.34 2.89 -39.47
N GLU A 105 -36.58 2.68 -39.94
CA GLU A 105 -36.97 2.81 -41.35
C GLU A 105 -36.77 4.24 -41.87
#